data_AF-A0A3N5LNA5-F1
#
_entry.id   AF-A0A3N5LNA5-F1
#
_cell.length_a   1.000
_cell.length_b   1.000
_cell.length_c   1.000
_cell.angle_alpha   90.00
_cell.angle_beta   90.00
_cell.angle_gamma   90.00
#
_symmetry.space_group_name_H-M   'P 1'
#
loop_
_entity.id
_entity.type
_entity.pdbx_description
1 polymer ?
#
loop_
_entity_poly.entity_id
_entity_poly.type
_entity_poly.pdbx_seq_one_letter_code
_entity_poly.pdbx_strand_id
1 'polypeptide(L)'
;MTHRKNLDYTDSIHHDGSARYVRIPKKAGPSIGDRVTIRLRVGIDAPIERILLRTCPDGEQAFTEMQPAETGPACRWWQATLPVNMPVVSYRFLIFTADGVWWYNGGGLHRNNPTDAEDFRLLGSYSAPAWVNESVFYQIFPDRFSNGNPANNVRDGEFDYWGNRAKARRWGERLLSGGGAAMVEFFGGDLQGIESRLPYLSELGINALYLNPIFTAHSNHRYDVIDYYNVDPHLGGNEALASLRSRTRQLGMRLILDIVPNHCGVAHPWFQSALADPGHPAAEYFTFHKHPDEYACWLGVRGLPKLNYRSKALREVMYAGPEAIFRLWLRAPYSIDGWRLDVANMLARQGADQLGVEVGRGIRQTVKEENPQAYLLGENFFDGTPQLQGDLWDATMNYWG
;
A
#
# COMPACT_ATOMS: atom_id res chain seq x y z
N MET A 1 -21.45 -19.47 -47.86
CA MET A 1 -21.22 -20.23 -46.61
C MET A 1 -19.93 -19.70 -46.00
N THR A 2 -20.06 -18.69 -45.15
CA THR A 2 -18.95 -18.03 -44.46
C THR A 2 -18.44 -18.94 -43.35
N HIS A 3 -17.13 -19.16 -43.31
CA HIS A 3 -16.42 -19.80 -42.20
C HIS A 3 -16.66 -19.02 -40.90
N ARG A 4 -17.76 -19.29 -40.19
CA ARG A 4 -17.79 -19.08 -38.74
C ARG A 4 -16.79 -20.10 -38.20
N LYS A 5 -15.59 -19.65 -37.82
CA LYS A 5 -14.81 -20.37 -36.80
C LYS A 5 -15.82 -20.71 -35.70
N ASN A 6 -15.93 -21.98 -35.32
CA ASN A 6 -16.64 -22.37 -34.10
C ASN A 6 -15.93 -21.62 -32.97
N LEU A 7 -16.47 -20.46 -32.59
CA LEU A 7 -16.04 -19.73 -31.42
C LEU A 7 -16.37 -20.65 -30.25
N ASP A 8 -15.36 -20.97 -29.46
CA ASP A 8 -15.58 -21.73 -28.24
C ASP A 8 -16.49 -20.88 -27.34
N TYR A 9 -17.65 -21.42 -26.99
CA TYR A 9 -18.61 -20.67 -26.18
C TYR A 9 -18.03 -20.36 -24.80
N THR A 10 -17.02 -21.10 -24.34
CA THR A 10 -16.37 -20.87 -23.05
C THR A 10 -15.71 -19.49 -22.98
N ASP A 11 -15.17 -18.98 -24.09
CA ASP A 11 -14.61 -17.61 -24.20
C ASP A 11 -15.65 -16.51 -23.96
N SER A 12 -16.95 -16.85 -24.05
CA SER A 12 -18.04 -15.90 -23.82
C SER A 12 -18.42 -15.76 -22.34
N ILE A 13 -18.01 -16.73 -21.49
CA ILE A 13 -18.30 -16.77 -20.06
C ILE A 13 -17.43 -15.73 -19.36
N HIS A 14 -18.05 -14.76 -18.69
CA HIS A 14 -17.31 -13.69 -18.03
C HIS A 14 -17.99 -13.18 -16.77
N HIS A 15 -17.18 -13.00 -15.73
CA HIS A 15 -17.47 -12.29 -14.49
C HIS A 15 -16.22 -11.54 -14.03
N ASP A 16 -16.41 -10.38 -13.41
CA ASP A 16 -15.35 -9.66 -12.70
C ASP A 16 -15.95 -8.86 -11.53
N GLY A 17 -15.11 -8.18 -10.76
CA GLY A 17 -15.53 -7.37 -9.61
C GLY A 17 -16.19 -6.02 -9.93
N SER A 18 -16.37 -5.66 -11.20
CA SER A 18 -16.89 -4.35 -11.58
C SER A 18 -18.39 -4.21 -11.27
N ALA A 19 -18.86 -2.96 -11.20
CA ALA A 19 -20.28 -2.64 -10.96
C ALA A 19 -21.25 -3.24 -12.00
N ARG A 20 -20.74 -3.69 -13.16
CA ARG A 20 -21.54 -4.39 -14.18
C ARG A 20 -21.91 -5.80 -13.73
N TYR A 21 -21.01 -6.47 -13.03
CA TYR A 21 -21.11 -7.89 -12.65
C TYR A 21 -21.42 -8.08 -11.16
N VAL A 22 -21.02 -7.12 -10.32
CA VAL A 22 -21.28 -7.08 -8.89
C VAL A 22 -22.05 -5.80 -8.58
N ARG A 23 -23.38 -5.90 -8.43
CA ARG A 23 -24.23 -4.75 -8.07
C ARG A 23 -24.33 -4.65 -6.57
N ILE A 24 -23.74 -3.59 -6.04
CA ILE A 24 -23.67 -3.29 -4.61
C ILE A 24 -24.63 -2.14 -4.29
N PRO A 25 -25.31 -2.14 -3.12
CA PRO A 25 -26.25 -1.07 -2.77
C PRO A 25 -25.63 0.32 -2.62
N LYS A 26 -24.32 0.40 -2.36
CA LYS A 26 -23.59 1.62 -1.98
C LYS A 26 -22.34 1.79 -2.84
N LYS A 27 -21.96 3.05 -3.09
CA LYS A 27 -20.72 3.38 -3.83
C LYS A 27 -19.44 3.02 -3.08
N ALA A 28 -19.46 3.00 -1.75
CA ALA A 28 -18.28 2.76 -0.91
C ALA A 28 -17.83 1.28 -0.84
N GLY A 29 -18.54 0.38 -1.50
CA GLY A 29 -18.31 -1.07 -1.42
C GLY A 29 -19.36 -1.80 -0.56
N PRO A 30 -19.27 -3.13 -0.45
CA PRO A 30 -20.23 -3.93 0.29
C PRO A 30 -19.95 -3.83 1.80
N SER A 31 -21.00 -3.79 2.61
CA SER A 31 -20.90 -3.84 4.07
C SER A 31 -21.58 -5.10 4.63
N ILE A 32 -21.16 -5.54 5.82
CA ILE A 32 -21.90 -6.58 6.55
C ILE A 32 -23.38 -6.16 6.71
N GLY A 33 -24.29 -7.07 6.37
CA GLY A 33 -25.73 -6.85 6.33
C GLY A 33 -26.28 -6.47 4.94
N ASP A 34 -25.42 -6.08 4.00
CA ASP A 34 -25.86 -5.77 2.64
C ASP A 34 -26.24 -7.05 1.87
N ARG A 35 -27.05 -6.88 0.82
CA ARG A 35 -27.32 -7.90 -0.18
C ARG A 35 -26.73 -7.45 -1.51
N VAL A 36 -25.87 -8.29 -2.10
CA VAL A 36 -25.14 -7.97 -3.33
C VAL A 36 -25.61 -8.90 -4.44
N THR A 37 -25.92 -8.33 -5.61
CA THR A 37 -26.30 -9.13 -6.78
C THR A 37 -25.05 -9.46 -7.60
N ILE A 38 -24.76 -10.74 -7.70
CA ILE A 38 -23.69 -11.32 -8.51
C ILE A 38 -24.26 -11.74 -9.86
N ARG A 39 -23.56 -11.40 -10.93
CA ARG A 39 -24.02 -11.61 -12.30
C ARG A 39 -22.96 -12.29 -13.14
N LEU A 40 -23.35 -13.19 -14.03
CA LEU A 40 -22.46 -13.85 -14.99
C LEU A 40 -23.00 -13.62 -16.39
N ARG A 41 -22.12 -13.22 -17.31
CA ARG A 41 -22.47 -13.07 -18.74
C ARG A 41 -22.02 -14.33 -19.48
N VAL A 42 -22.85 -14.82 -20.39
CA VAL A 42 -22.50 -15.88 -21.34
C VAL A 42 -23.04 -15.54 -22.74
N GLY A 43 -22.46 -16.12 -23.78
CA GLY A 43 -22.89 -15.94 -25.17
C GLY A 43 -24.32 -16.44 -25.40
N ILE A 44 -25.01 -15.86 -26.39
CA ILE A 44 -26.42 -16.18 -26.65
C ILE A 44 -26.65 -17.66 -26.97
N ASP A 45 -25.73 -18.26 -27.72
CA ASP A 45 -25.77 -19.66 -28.15
C ASP A 45 -25.02 -20.60 -27.19
N ALA A 46 -24.51 -20.10 -26.06
CA ALA A 46 -23.81 -20.93 -25.08
C ALA A 46 -24.78 -21.95 -24.47
N PRO A 47 -24.46 -23.26 -24.48
CA PRO A 47 -25.36 -24.33 -24.04
C PRO A 47 -25.41 -24.44 -22.52
N ILE A 48 -25.72 -23.33 -21.83
CA ILE A 48 -25.81 -23.26 -20.37
C ILE A 48 -27.19 -23.70 -19.91
N GLU A 49 -27.21 -24.78 -19.13
CA GLU A 49 -28.43 -25.37 -18.57
C GLU A 49 -28.74 -24.79 -17.19
N ARG A 50 -27.72 -24.67 -16.34
CA ARG A 50 -27.87 -24.24 -14.94
C ARG A 50 -26.58 -23.61 -14.42
N ILE A 51 -26.70 -22.65 -13.50
CA ILE A 51 -25.53 -22.05 -12.83
C ILE A 51 -25.78 -21.94 -11.33
N LEU A 52 -24.84 -22.41 -10.53
CA LEU A 52 -24.84 -22.26 -9.08
C LEU A 52 -23.68 -21.36 -8.65
N LEU A 53 -23.91 -20.50 -7.67
CA LEU A 53 -22.86 -19.85 -6.90
C LEU A 53 -22.53 -20.74 -5.71
N ARG A 54 -21.28 -21.18 -5.61
CA ARG A 54 -20.75 -21.82 -4.40
C ARG A 54 -20.18 -20.76 -3.49
N THR A 55 -20.61 -20.75 -2.24
CA THR A 55 -20.06 -19.93 -1.14
C THR A 55 -19.67 -20.83 0.04
N CYS A 56 -19.09 -20.22 1.08
CA CYS A 56 -18.69 -20.91 2.30
C CYS A 56 -19.10 -20.12 3.58
N PRO A 57 -20.40 -19.84 3.79
CA PRO A 57 -20.86 -19.13 5.00
C PRO A 57 -20.49 -19.93 6.26
N ASP A 58 -19.86 -19.27 7.22
CA ASP A 58 -19.46 -19.83 8.52
C ASP A 58 -18.64 -21.14 8.40
N GLY A 59 -17.92 -21.30 7.28
CA GLY A 59 -17.04 -22.45 7.03
C GLY A 59 -17.70 -23.68 6.40
N GLU A 60 -19.01 -23.63 6.08
CA GLU A 60 -19.73 -24.74 5.43
C GLU A 60 -20.12 -24.40 3.99
N GLN A 61 -20.09 -25.40 3.10
CA GLN A 61 -20.43 -25.20 1.70
C GLN A 61 -21.92 -24.88 1.53
N ALA A 62 -22.20 -23.82 0.77
CA ALA A 62 -23.55 -23.48 0.34
C ALA A 62 -23.61 -23.24 -1.17
N PHE A 63 -24.74 -23.58 -1.78
CA PHE A 63 -25.02 -23.31 -3.19
C PHE A 63 -26.25 -22.42 -3.33
N THR A 64 -26.13 -21.36 -4.12
CA THR A 64 -27.24 -20.49 -4.51
C THR A 64 -27.45 -20.59 -6.01
N GLU A 65 -28.64 -21.01 -6.44
CA GLU A 65 -28.97 -21.11 -7.86
C GLU A 65 -29.16 -19.73 -8.50
N MET A 66 -28.45 -19.48 -9.60
CA MET A 66 -28.59 -18.26 -10.38
C MET A 66 -29.82 -18.36 -11.28
N GLN A 67 -30.52 -17.25 -11.43
CA GLN A 67 -31.68 -17.12 -12.30
C GLN A 67 -31.29 -16.43 -13.60
N PRO A 68 -31.90 -16.78 -14.74
CA PRO A 68 -31.79 -15.99 -15.97
C PRO A 68 -32.22 -14.54 -15.71
N ALA A 69 -31.47 -13.59 -16.28
CA ALA A 69 -31.71 -12.16 -16.18
C ALA A 69 -31.95 -11.57 -17.58
N GLU A 70 -31.39 -10.40 -17.89
CA GLU A 70 -31.56 -9.82 -19.22
C GLU A 70 -30.86 -10.64 -20.33
N THR A 71 -31.47 -10.63 -21.52
CA THR A 71 -30.89 -11.16 -22.74
C THR A 71 -30.73 -10.00 -23.73
N GLY A 72 -29.51 -9.82 -24.22
CA GLY A 72 -29.18 -8.86 -25.26
C GLY A 72 -28.96 -9.53 -26.62
N PRO A 73 -28.55 -8.76 -27.65
CA PRO A 73 -28.37 -9.28 -29.00
C PRO A 73 -27.31 -10.37 -29.16
N ALA A 74 -26.32 -10.42 -28.26
CA ALA A 74 -25.17 -11.33 -28.37
C ALA A 74 -24.90 -12.15 -27.09
N CYS A 75 -25.52 -11.79 -25.97
CA CYS A 75 -25.27 -12.44 -24.68
C CYS A 75 -26.52 -12.50 -23.83
N ARG A 76 -26.56 -13.51 -22.95
CA ARG A 76 -27.56 -13.70 -21.90
C ARG A 76 -26.88 -13.56 -20.55
N TRP A 77 -27.60 -13.02 -19.58
CA TRP A 77 -27.12 -12.81 -18.23
C TRP A 77 -27.80 -13.76 -17.26
N TRP A 78 -27.05 -14.15 -16.23
CA TRP A 78 -27.55 -14.88 -15.07
C TRP A 78 -27.23 -14.08 -13.82
N GLN A 79 -28.06 -14.16 -12.79
CA GLN A 79 -27.83 -13.45 -11.54
C GLN A 79 -28.32 -14.22 -10.30
N ALA A 80 -27.65 -13.99 -9.18
CA ALA A 80 -28.10 -14.40 -7.85
C ALA A 80 -27.74 -13.31 -6.83
N THR A 81 -28.46 -13.29 -5.72
CA THR A 81 -28.23 -12.33 -4.64
C THR A 81 -27.60 -13.04 -3.46
N LEU A 82 -26.38 -12.64 -3.10
CA LEU A 82 -25.66 -13.14 -1.93
C LEU A 82 -25.80 -12.17 -0.75
N PRO A 83 -26.03 -12.65 0.47
CA PRO A 83 -25.87 -11.84 1.67
C PRO A 83 -24.39 -11.62 1.98
N VAL A 84 -24.02 -10.41 2.42
CA VAL A 84 -22.71 -10.11 2.98
C VAL A 84 -22.83 -10.28 4.49
N ASN A 85 -22.65 -11.50 4.99
CA ASN A 85 -22.81 -11.84 6.41
C ASN A 85 -21.48 -12.03 7.16
N MET A 86 -20.36 -12.00 6.43
CA MET A 86 -19.01 -12.19 6.99
C MET A 86 -18.09 -11.06 6.52
N PRO A 87 -16.96 -10.83 7.22
CA PRO A 87 -15.95 -9.86 6.79
C PRO A 87 -15.42 -10.11 5.38
N VAL A 88 -15.33 -11.38 4.98
CA VAL A 88 -14.97 -11.81 3.62
C VAL A 88 -15.96 -12.89 3.17
N VAL A 89 -16.63 -12.67 2.05
CA VAL A 89 -17.48 -13.67 1.40
C VAL A 89 -16.81 -14.10 0.10
N SER A 90 -16.26 -15.30 0.08
CA SER A 90 -15.69 -15.91 -1.13
C SER A 90 -16.75 -16.64 -1.93
N TYR A 91 -16.67 -16.56 -3.26
CA TYR A 91 -17.56 -17.27 -4.16
C TYR A 91 -16.91 -17.68 -5.47
N ARG A 92 -17.47 -18.73 -6.07
CA ARG A 92 -17.18 -19.19 -7.44
C ARG A 92 -18.44 -19.70 -8.10
N PHE A 93 -18.39 -19.86 -9.42
CA PHE A 93 -19.49 -20.40 -10.20
C PHE A 93 -19.29 -21.88 -10.49
N LEU A 94 -20.38 -22.63 -10.46
CA LEU A 94 -20.50 -23.99 -10.97
C LEU A 94 -21.53 -23.96 -12.11
N ILE A 95 -21.06 -24.21 -13.33
CA ILE A 95 -21.81 -24.01 -14.57
C ILE A 95 -22.05 -25.39 -15.19
N PHE A 96 -23.31 -25.74 -15.38
CA PHE A 96 -23.74 -26.96 -16.04
C PHE A 96 -24.05 -26.68 -17.51
N THR A 97 -23.43 -27.46 -18.40
CA THR A 97 -23.57 -27.36 -19.85
C THR A 97 -23.82 -28.74 -20.44
N ALA A 98 -24.32 -28.78 -21.68
CA ALA A 98 -24.63 -30.04 -22.36
C ALA A 98 -23.40 -30.96 -22.56
N ASP A 99 -22.19 -30.40 -22.57
CA ASP A 99 -20.91 -31.11 -22.71
C ASP A 99 -20.19 -31.36 -21.37
N GLY A 100 -20.76 -30.94 -20.24
CA GLY A 100 -20.22 -31.24 -18.92
C GLY A 100 -20.41 -30.12 -17.89
N VAL A 101 -19.52 -30.11 -16.89
CA VAL A 101 -19.57 -29.16 -15.78
C VAL A 101 -18.29 -28.36 -15.74
N TRP A 102 -18.41 -27.07 -15.46
CA TRP A 102 -17.32 -26.12 -15.35
C TRP A 102 -17.35 -25.39 -14.02
N TRP A 103 -16.18 -25.22 -13.43
CA TRP A 103 -15.98 -24.27 -12.34
C TRP A 103 -15.38 -22.97 -12.89
N TYR A 104 -15.79 -21.84 -12.35
CA TYR A 104 -15.27 -20.54 -12.77
C TYR A 104 -15.02 -19.63 -11.58
N ASN A 105 -13.81 -19.11 -11.46
CA ASN A 105 -13.38 -18.18 -10.42
C ASN A 105 -12.43 -17.11 -11.00
N GLY A 106 -11.71 -16.36 -10.17
CA GLY A 106 -10.76 -15.34 -10.60
C GLY A 106 -9.59 -15.88 -11.42
N GLY A 107 -9.26 -17.17 -11.29
CA GLY A 107 -8.24 -17.86 -12.09
C GLY A 107 -8.74 -18.34 -13.45
N GLY A 108 -10.03 -18.18 -13.77
CA GLY A 108 -10.62 -18.60 -15.04
C GLY A 108 -11.47 -19.88 -14.92
N LEU A 109 -11.65 -20.58 -16.05
CA LEU A 109 -12.47 -21.78 -16.18
C LEU A 109 -11.67 -23.04 -15.87
N HIS A 110 -12.29 -23.96 -15.12
CA HIS A 110 -11.68 -25.22 -14.69
C HIS A 110 -12.65 -26.39 -14.92
N ARG A 111 -12.11 -27.53 -15.40
CA ARG A 111 -12.90 -28.79 -15.54
C ARG A 111 -13.08 -29.52 -14.20
N ASN A 112 -12.22 -29.24 -13.22
CA ASN A 112 -12.26 -29.80 -11.88
C ASN A 112 -12.50 -28.69 -10.84
N ASN A 113 -12.88 -29.06 -9.62
CA ASN A 113 -13.08 -28.09 -8.55
C ASN A 113 -11.74 -27.42 -8.18
N PRO A 114 -11.58 -26.09 -8.35
CA PRO A 114 -10.32 -25.40 -8.07
C PRO A 114 -10.11 -25.19 -6.57
N THR A 115 -8.98 -24.61 -6.20
CA THR A 115 -8.74 -24.20 -4.80
C THR A 115 -9.43 -22.87 -4.49
N ASP A 116 -9.64 -22.59 -3.19
CA ASP A 116 -10.26 -21.35 -2.69
C ASP A 116 -9.37 -20.11 -2.82
N ALA A 117 -8.11 -20.29 -3.23
CA ALA A 117 -7.15 -19.19 -3.34
C ALA A 117 -7.61 -18.11 -4.33
N GLU A 118 -8.17 -18.54 -5.47
CA GLU A 118 -8.55 -17.68 -6.60
C GLU A 118 -10.05 -17.35 -6.63
N ASP A 119 -10.79 -17.65 -5.55
CA ASP A 119 -12.20 -17.28 -5.48
C ASP A 119 -12.38 -15.76 -5.51
N PHE A 120 -13.45 -15.32 -6.16
CA PHE A 120 -13.90 -13.94 -6.06
C PHE A 120 -14.28 -13.64 -4.62
N ARG A 121 -14.01 -12.42 -4.15
CA ARG A 121 -14.23 -12.03 -2.76
C ARG A 121 -15.05 -10.75 -2.68
N LEU A 122 -16.05 -10.75 -1.80
CA LEU A 122 -16.69 -9.53 -1.31
C LEU A 122 -16.10 -9.19 0.07
N LEU A 123 -15.53 -8.00 0.20
CA LEU A 123 -14.92 -7.53 1.45
C LEU A 123 -15.94 -6.69 2.23
N GLY A 124 -16.67 -7.33 3.15
CA GLY A 124 -17.79 -6.73 3.90
C GLY A 124 -17.37 -5.79 5.03
N SER A 125 -16.12 -5.85 5.48
CA SER A 125 -15.56 -4.98 6.52
C SER A 125 -14.54 -3.97 5.98
N TYR A 126 -14.45 -3.82 4.66
CA TYR A 126 -13.46 -2.99 4.01
C TYR A 126 -14.06 -1.67 3.55
N SER A 127 -13.38 -0.56 3.89
CA SER A 127 -13.70 0.78 3.40
C SER A 127 -12.43 1.37 2.77
N ALA A 128 -12.35 1.30 1.45
CA ALA A 128 -11.30 1.96 0.69
C ALA A 128 -11.54 3.47 0.65
N PRO A 129 -10.49 4.30 0.68
CA PRO A 129 -10.64 5.71 0.37
C PRO A 129 -11.05 5.90 -1.10
N ALA A 130 -12.30 6.31 -1.34
CA ALA A 130 -12.86 6.39 -2.70
C ALA A 130 -12.09 7.35 -3.62
N TRP A 131 -11.47 8.38 -3.05
CA TRP A 131 -10.69 9.37 -3.79
C TRP A 131 -9.51 8.76 -4.56
N VAL A 132 -8.99 7.60 -4.13
CA VAL A 132 -7.86 6.93 -4.78
C VAL A 132 -8.21 6.47 -6.20
N ASN A 133 -9.46 6.02 -6.43
CA ASN A 133 -9.91 5.55 -7.74
C ASN A 133 -10.01 6.67 -8.79
N GLU A 134 -10.06 7.92 -8.33
CA GLU A 134 -10.14 9.12 -9.17
C GLU A 134 -8.82 9.90 -9.15
N SER A 135 -7.75 9.30 -8.60
CA SER A 135 -6.48 9.96 -8.42
C SER A 135 -5.47 9.68 -9.52
N VAL A 136 -4.75 10.73 -9.90
CA VAL A 136 -3.52 10.65 -10.69
C VAL A 136 -2.38 11.09 -9.78
N PHE A 137 -1.57 10.11 -9.35
CA PHE A 137 -0.44 10.34 -8.46
C PHE A 137 0.77 10.88 -9.20
N TYR A 138 1.50 11.80 -8.57
CA TYR A 138 2.84 12.20 -8.98
C TYR A 138 3.82 11.91 -7.83
N GLN A 139 4.76 11.01 -8.07
CA GLN A 139 5.81 10.69 -7.11
C GLN A 139 6.93 11.73 -7.19
N ILE A 140 7.37 12.22 -6.04
CA ILE A 140 8.42 13.23 -5.93
C ILE A 140 9.54 12.72 -5.04
N PHE A 141 10.76 12.74 -5.57
CA PHE A 141 12.00 12.63 -4.80
C PHE A 141 12.45 14.06 -4.42
N PRO A 142 12.30 14.50 -3.16
CA PRO A 142 12.36 15.92 -2.80
C PRO A 142 13.64 16.64 -3.22
N ASP A 143 14.82 16.07 -2.89
CA ASP A 143 16.14 16.67 -3.18
C ASP A 143 16.38 16.94 -4.68
N ARG A 144 15.60 16.32 -5.58
CA ARG A 144 15.80 16.38 -7.03
C ARG A 144 14.66 17.01 -7.81
N PHE A 145 13.64 17.54 -7.13
CA PHE A 145 12.47 18.08 -7.82
C PHE A 145 12.56 19.58 -8.11
N SER A 146 12.73 20.41 -7.07
CA SER A 146 12.89 21.85 -7.21
C SER A 146 13.50 22.42 -5.94
N ASN A 147 14.50 23.30 -6.06
CA ASN A 147 15.05 24.05 -4.94
C ASN A 147 14.22 25.33 -4.74
N GLY A 148 13.48 25.42 -3.62
CA GLY A 148 12.66 26.59 -3.27
C GLY A 148 13.32 27.53 -2.26
N ASN A 149 14.21 27.02 -1.40
CA ASN A 149 14.91 27.82 -0.40
C ASN A 149 16.40 27.46 -0.31
N PRO A 150 17.28 28.12 -1.06
CA PRO A 150 18.72 27.82 -1.03
C PRO A 150 19.40 27.96 0.34
N ALA A 151 18.77 28.62 1.32
CA ALA A 151 19.33 28.81 2.66
C ALA A 151 19.33 27.53 3.51
N ASN A 152 18.45 26.56 3.21
CA ASN A 152 18.40 25.26 3.89
C ASN A 152 19.26 24.19 3.21
N ASN A 153 19.88 24.50 2.06
CA ASN A 153 20.69 23.53 1.32
C ASN A 153 21.81 22.97 2.19
N VAL A 154 22.03 21.65 2.08
CA VAL A 154 23.21 20.98 2.61
C VAL A 154 24.47 21.64 2.06
N ARG A 155 25.44 21.90 2.93
CA ARG A 155 26.74 22.48 2.59
C ARG A 155 27.78 21.38 2.39
N ASP A 156 28.79 21.68 1.58
CA ASP A 156 29.91 20.76 1.36
C ASP A 156 30.65 20.52 2.69
N GLY A 157 30.83 19.24 3.04
CA GLY A 157 31.46 18.81 4.28
C GLY A 157 30.66 19.06 5.57
N GLU A 158 29.36 19.38 5.48
CA GLU A 158 28.55 19.73 6.65
C GLU A 158 28.48 18.62 7.71
N PHE A 159 28.37 17.37 7.27
CA PHE A 159 28.39 16.20 8.14
C PHE A 159 29.15 15.04 7.48
N ASP A 160 29.53 14.06 8.31
CA ASP A 160 30.09 12.78 7.86
C ASP A 160 29.07 11.67 8.10
N TYR A 161 28.85 10.86 7.07
CA TYR A 161 28.02 9.67 7.15
C TYR A 161 28.82 8.47 6.67
N TRP A 162 29.33 7.71 7.63
CA TRP A 162 30.09 6.48 7.38
C TRP A 162 31.34 6.70 6.52
N GLY A 163 32.10 7.75 6.83
CA GLY A 163 33.30 8.12 6.10
C GLY A 163 33.03 8.80 4.75
N ASN A 164 31.76 9.08 4.43
CA ASN A 164 31.36 9.87 3.28
C ASN A 164 30.87 11.23 3.76
N ARG A 165 31.58 12.30 3.37
CA ARG A 165 31.19 13.66 3.70
C ARG A 165 30.07 14.15 2.78
N ALA A 166 29.12 14.87 3.36
CA ALA A 166 28.04 15.54 2.64
C ALA A 166 28.60 16.42 1.51
N LYS A 167 27.97 16.37 0.33
CA LYS A 167 28.44 17.07 -0.86
C LYS A 167 27.31 17.83 -1.53
N ALA A 168 27.43 19.15 -1.54
CA ALA A 168 26.54 20.02 -2.29
C ALA A 168 26.83 19.93 -3.80
N ARG A 169 25.80 19.74 -4.62
CA ARG A 169 25.88 19.66 -6.08
C ARG A 169 25.11 20.80 -6.73
N ARG A 170 25.55 21.23 -7.92
CA ARG A 170 24.76 22.16 -8.74
C ARG A 170 23.67 21.41 -9.49
N TRP A 171 22.54 22.08 -9.70
CA TRP A 171 21.41 21.52 -10.45
C TRP A 171 21.83 21.03 -11.84
N GLY A 172 21.41 19.82 -12.21
CA GLY A 172 21.74 19.21 -13.51
C GLY A 172 23.11 18.55 -13.59
N GLU A 173 23.94 18.60 -12.55
CA GLU A 173 25.18 17.84 -12.53
C GLU A 173 24.95 16.33 -12.52
N ARG A 174 25.84 15.60 -13.18
CA ARG A 174 25.84 14.14 -13.15
C ARG A 174 26.22 13.63 -11.75
N LEU A 175 25.42 12.69 -11.27
CA LEU A 175 25.70 11.93 -10.04
C LEU A 175 27.01 11.16 -10.16
N LEU A 176 27.71 11.02 -9.04
CA LEU A 176 28.83 10.07 -8.97
C LEU A 176 28.32 8.64 -9.21
N SER A 177 29.13 7.86 -9.94
CA SER A 177 28.80 6.49 -10.29
C SER A 177 28.96 5.55 -9.09
N GLY A 178 27.87 5.27 -8.37
CA GLY A 178 27.70 4.12 -7.47
C GLY A 178 28.35 4.20 -6.08
N GLY A 179 27.73 3.50 -5.12
CA GLY A 179 28.24 3.32 -3.75
C GLY A 179 27.77 4.37 -2.74
N GLY A 180 28.27 4.25 -1.50
CA GLY A 180 27.88 5.11 -0.38
C GLY A 180 28.17 6.60 -0.59
N ALA A 181 29.09 6.98 -1.48
CA ALA A 181 29.33 8.39 -1.80
C ALA A 181 28.14 9.06 -2.50
N ALA A 182 27.32 8.32 -3.25
CA ALA A 182 26.15 8.87 -3.94
C ALA A 182 24.99 9.18 -2.97
N MET A 183 24.94 8.54 -1.81
CA MET A 183 23.86 8.75 -0.81
C MET A 183 24.01 10.08 -0.07
N VAL A 184 25.17 10.73 -0.17
CA VAL A 184 25.46 12.02 0.50
C VAL A 184 25.63 13.17 -0.50
N GLU A 185 25.13 13.02 -1.73
CA GLU A 185 25.08 14.09 -2.73
C GLU A 185 23.71 14.79 -2.71
N PHE A 186 23.71 16.11 -2.51
CA PHE A 186 22.51 16.92 -2.34
C PHE A 186 22.42 18.03 -3.38
N PHE A 187 21.26 18.17 -4.01
CA PHE A 187 20.99 19.19 -5.03
C PHE A 187 20.11 20.33 -4.48
N GLY A 188 19.62 20.17 -3.25
CA GLY A 188 18.91 21.22 -2.51
C GLY A 188 17.43 21.32 -2.87
N GLY A 189 16.83 20.29 -3.46
CA GLY A 189 15.38 20.25 -3.61
C GLY A 189 14.69 20.10 -2.24
N ASP A 190 13.59 20.83 -2.03
CA ASP A 190 12.94 20.98 -0.73
C ASP A 190 11.41 21.10 -0.83
N LEU A 191 10.71 21.13 0.32
CA LEU A 191 9.24 21.20 0.34
C LEU A 191 8.71 22.53 -0.18
N GLN A 192 9.43 23.64 0.03
CA GLN A 192 9.11 24.95 -0.55
C GLN A 192 9.15 24.92 -2.08
N GLY A 193 10.14 24.23 -2.63
CA GLY A 193 10.28 24.00 -4.06
C GLY A 193 9.11 23.21 -4.61
N ILE A 194 8.69 22.14 -3.93
CA ILE A 194 7.47 21.39 -4.28
C ILE A 194 6.24 22.31 -4.24
N GLU A 195 6.06 23.08 -3.17
CA GLU A 195 4.93 23.99 -3.01
C GLU A 195 4.85 25.00 -4.17
N SER A 196 5.99 25.58 -4.58
CA SER A 196 6.07 26.53 -5.70
C SER A 196 5.67 25.93 -7.06
N ARG A 197 5.74 24.61 -7.20
CA ARG A 197 5.43 23.87 -8.44
C ARG A 197 4.03 23.24 -8.43
N LEU A 198 3.27 23.35 -7.34
CA LEU A 198 1.90 22.85 -7.30
C LEU A 198 0.99 23.40 -8.42
N PRO A 199 1.08 24.69 -8.84
CA PRO A 199 0.30 25.17 -9.98
C PRO A 199 0.58 24.40 -11.27
N TYR A 200 1.86 24.09 -11.55
CA TYR A 200 2.28 23.28 -12.70
C TYR A 200 1.71 21.86 -12.62
N LEU A 201 1.78 21.21 -11.45
CA LEU A 201 1.23 19.87 -11.25
C LEU A 201 -0.29 19.86 -11.42
N SER A 202 -0.97 20.92 -10.96
CA SER A 202 -2.41 21.08 -11.14
C SER A 202 -2.79 21.20 -12.61
N GLU A 203 -2.04 21.98 -13.39
CA GLU A 203 -2.23 22.14 -14.84
C GLU A 203 -2.03 20.82 -15.58
N LEU A 204 -1.07 20.00 -15.14
CA LEU A 204 -0.84 18.65 -15.66
C LEU A 204 -1.99 17.66 -15.36
N GLY A 205 -2.91 18.03 -14.46
CA GLY A 205 -4.04 17.17 -14.04
C GLY A 205 -3.71 16.26 -12.85
N ILE A 206 -2.59 16.49 -12.17
CA ILE A 206 -2.23 15.76 -10.94
C ILE A 206 -3.12 16.23 -9.79
N ASN A 207 -3.67 15.27 -9.04
CA ASN A 207 -4.50 15.56 -7.87
C ASN A 207 -4.04 14.80 -6.61
N ALA A 208 -2.94 14.05 -6.67
CA ALA A 208 -2.35 13.38 -5.52
C ALA A 208 -0.81 13.38 -5.61
N LEU A 209 -0.14 13.67 -4.50
CA LEU A 209 1.32 13.63 -4.38
C LEU A 209 1.74 12.48 -3.49
N TYR A 210 2.80 11.78 -3.91
CA TYR A 210 3.52 10.81 -3.09
C TYR A 210 4.96 11.30 -2.94
N LEU A 211 5.37 11.63 -1.72
CA LEU A 211 6.76 12.01 -1.44
C LEU A 211 7.54 10.79 -0.97
N ASN A 212 8.72 10.56 -1.56
CA ASN A 212 9.77 9.74 -0.92
C ASN A 212 10.09 10.29 0.50
N PRO A 213 10.81 9.53 1.36
CA PRO A 213 10.96 9.88 2.76
C PRO A 213 11.46 11.32 2.98
N ILE A 214 10.79 12.02 3.91
CA ILE A 214 11.07 13.42 4.24
C ILE A 214 11.55 13.60 5.69
N PHE A 215 11.52 12.54 6.49
CA PHE A 215 11.94 12.59 7.89
C PHE A 215 13.46 12.69 7.99
N THR A 216 13.93 13.24 9.09
CA THR A 216 15.35 13.57 9.28
C THR A 216 16.21 12.32 9.10
N ALA A 217 17.23 12.43 8.25
CA ALA A 217 18.24 11.40 8.01
C ALA A 217 19.53 12.03 7.46
N HIS A 218 20.61 11.25 7.37
CA HIS A 218 21.87 11.75 6.79
C HIS A 218 21.97 11.51 5.28
N SER A 219 21.25 10.55 4.73
CA SER A 219 21.25 10.32 3.29
C SER A 219 20.31 11.26 2.53
N ASN A 220 20.54 11.42 1.24
CA ASN A 220 19.64 12.15 0.34
C ASN A 220 18.29 11.45 0.12
N HIS A 221 18.23 10.12 0.28
CA HIS A 221 17.01 9.32 0.10
C HIS A 221 16.20 9.15 1.39
N ARG A 222 16.83 9.35 2.56
CA ARG A 222 16.20 9.41 3.89
C ARG A 222 15.48 8.14 4.34
N TYR A 223 15.87 6.98 3.80
CA TYR A 223 15.34 5.68 4.27
C TYR A 223 16.01 5.23 5.57
N ASP A 224 17.19 5.77 5.87
CA ASP A 224 17.94 5.63 7.11
C ASP A 224 17.48 6.66 8.17
N VAL A 225 16.17 6.69 8.44
CA VAL A 225 15.54 7.68 9.35
C VAL A 225 16.25 7.69 10.70
N ILE A 226 16.59 8.89 11.19
CA ILE A 226 17.16 9.11 12.53
C ILE A 226 16.19 9.81 13.47
N ASP A 227 15.16 10.47 12.93
CA ASP A 227 14.07 11.07 13.70
C ASP A 227 12.76 11.08 12.90
N TYR A 228 11.78 10.31 13.34
CA TYR A 228 10.45 10.20 12.73
C TYR A 228 9.51 11.36 13.08
N TYR A 229 9.85 12.19 14.08
CA TYR A 229 9.01 13.27 14.60
C TYR A 229 9.28 14.61 13.92
N ASN A 230 10.37 14.70 13.15
CA ASN A 230 10.78 15.91 12.47
C ASN A 230 11.08 15.64 11.00
N VAL A 231 10.46 16.45 10.14
CA VAL A 231 10.85 16.62 8.76
C VAL A 231 12.28 17.17 8.74
N ASP A 232 13.08 16.64 7.83
CA ASP A 232 14.48 17.01 7.66
C ASP A 232 14.65 18.54 7.51
N PRO A 233 15.56 19.16 8.27
CA PRO A 233 15.75 20.61 8.22
C PRO A 233 16.19 21.10 6.83
N HIS A 234 16.91 20.28 6.06
CA HIS A 234 17.29 20.59 4.67
C HIS A 234 16.12 20.51 3.69
N LEU A 235 14.98 19.94 4.10
CA LEU A 235 13.72 20.00 3.36
C LEU A 235 12.79 21.12 3.86
N GLY A 236 13.22 21.88 4.87
CA GLY A 236 12.47 23.01 5.42
C GLY A 236 11.73 22.76 6.74
N GLY A 237 11.84 21.55 7.31
CA GLY A 237 11.25 21.23 8.61
C GLY A 237 9.72 21.10 8.62
N ASN A 238 9.17 20.97 9.82
CA ASN A 238 7.75 20.68 10.04
C ASN A 238 6.85 21.81 9.52
N GLU A 239 7.30 23.06 9.62
CA GLU A 239 6.61 24.25 9.14
C GLU A 239 6.44 24.20 7.61
N ALA A 240 7.46 23.75 6.88
CA ALA A 240 7.37 23.63 5.43
C ALA A 240 6.37 22.55 5.00
N LEU A 241 6.28 21.43 5.74
CA LEU A 241 5.26 20.42 5.48
C LEU A 241 3.85 20.94 5.77
N ALA A 242 3.66 21.68 6.87
CA ALA A 242 2.36 22.28 7.19
C ALA A 242 1.94 23.31 6.12
N SER A 243 2.87 24.13 5.62
CA SER A 243 2.65 25.06 4.52
C SER A 243 2.27 24.32 3.23
N LEU A 244 3.06 23.31 2.84
CA LEU A 244 2.80 22.48 1.67
C LEU A 244 1.41 21.84 1.76
N ARG A 245 1.04 21.28 2.91
CA ARG A 245 -0.29 20.70 3.14
C ARG A 245 -1.39 21.74 2.96
N SER A 246 -1.24 22.92 3.56
CA SER A 246 -2.22 23.99 3.43
C SER A 246 -2.45 24.33 1.95
N ARG A 247 -1.37 24.43 1.18
CA ARG A 247 -1.44 24.74 -0.25
C ARG A 247 -2.02 23.60 -1.09
N THR A 248 -1.66 22.34 -0.82
CA THR A 248 -2.25 21.19 -1.53
C THR A 248 -3.76 21.12 -1.30
N ARG A 249 -4.23 21.34 -0.06
CA ARG A 249 -5.67 21.38 0.26
C ARG A 249 -6.42 22.49 -0.50
N GLN A 250 -5.84 23.67 -0.63
CA GLN A 250 -6.43 24.77 -1.42
C GLN A 250 -6.61 24.40 -2.90
N LEU A 251 -5.74 23.55 -3.43
CA LEU A 251 -5.78 23.06 -4.81
C LEU A 251 -6.55 21.74 -4.95
N GLY A 252 -7.16 21.21 -3.88
CA GLY A 252 -7.85 19.92 -3.89
C GLY A 252 -6.92 18.72 -4.09
N MET A 253 -5.62 18.89 -3.85
CA MET A 253 -4.62 17.84 -4.00
C MET A 253 -4.44 17.03 -2.72
N ARG A 254 -4.31 15.72 -2.88
CA ARG A 254 -3.98 14.76 -1.82
C ARG A 254 -2.48 14.69 -1.61
N LEU A 255 -2.06 14.34 -0.39
CA LEU A 255 -0.65 14.17 -0.03
C LEU A 255 -0.49 12.91 0.80
N ILE A 256 0.26 11.95 0.28
CA ILE A 256 0.72 10.77 1.04
C ILE A 256 2.24 10.85 1.23
N LEU A 257 2.70 10.36 2.39
CA LEU A 257 4.11 10.34 2.74
C LEU A 257 4.66 8.91 2.76
N ASP A 258 5.94 8.76 2.49
CA ASP A 258 6.68 7.52 2.75
C ASP A 258 6.99 7.39 4.25
N ILE A 259 6.78 6.20 4.80
CA ILE A 259 7.23 5.82 6.13
C ILE A 259 8.03 4.54 6.06
N VAL A 260 9.10 4.47 6.85
CA VAL A 260 10.03 3.35 6.91
C VAL A 260 9.85 2.59 8.24
N PRO A 261 8.89 1.67 8.35
CA PRO A 261 8.64 0.97 9.61
C PRO A 261 9.53 -0.28 9.79
N ASN A 262 10.16 -0.80 8.73
CA ASN A 262 10.91 -2.05 8.84
C ASN A 262 12.27 -1.89 9.57
N HIS A 263 12.89 -0.73 9.44
CA HIS A 263 14.24 -0.45 9.92
C HIS A 263 14.38 1.06 10.20
N CYS A 264 15.43 1.45 10.90
CA CYS A 264 15.83 2.86 11.01
C CYS A 264 17.29 3.03 10.56
N GLY A 265 17.79 4.26 10.55
CA GLY A 265 19.21 4.53 10.32
C GLY A 265 20.06 4.12 11.51
N VAL A 266 21.29 3.71 11.25
CA VAL A 266 22.28 3.40 12.30
C VAL A 266 22.54 4.58 13.25
N ALA A 267 22.44 5.82 12.77
CA ALA A 267 22.59 7.01 13.59
C ALA A 267 21.34 7.34 14.43
N HIS A 268 20.25 6.58 14.32
CA HIS A 268 19.03 6.80 15.09
C HIS A 268 19.31 6.69 16.61
N PRO A 269 18.84 7.64 17.45
CA PRO A 269 19.10 7.64 18.89
C PRO A 269 18.75 6.32 19.60
N TRP A 270 17.60 5.71 19.27
CA TRP A 270 17.25 4.37 19.76
C TRP A 270 18.36 3.34 19.54
N PHE A 271 18.95 3.29 18.34
CA PHE A 271 19.99 2.33 18.02
C PHE A 271 21.32 2.67 18.71
N GLN A 272 21.68 3.96 18.76
CA GLN A 272 22.88 4.42 19.46
C GLN A 272 22.82 4.10 20.96
N SER A 273 21.68 4.33 21.61
CA SER A 273 21.48 3.94 23.01
C SER A 273 21.55 2.43 23.20
N ALA A 274 20.94 1.65 22.29
CA ALA A 274 21.00 0.20 22.33
C ALA A 274 22.42 -0.35 22.12
N LEU A 275 23.23 0.27 21.26
CA LEU A 275 24.64 -0.08 21.05
C LEU A 275 25.50 0.23 22.29
N ALA A 276 25.25 1.36 22.94
CA ALA A 276 26.04 1.79 24.10
C ALA A 276 25.74 0.94 25.35
N ASP A 277 24.49 0.56 25.55
CA ASP A 277 24.06 -0.20 26.74
C ASP A 277 22.98 -1.24 26.38
N PRO A 278 23.27 -2.55 26.49
CA PRO A 278 22.28 -3.60 26.26
C PRO A 278 21.14 -3.62 27.30
N GLY A 279 21.30 -2.94 28.44
CA GLY A 279 20.26 -2.76 29.46
C GLY A 279 19.34 -1.56 29.21
N HIS A 280 19.64 -0.71 28.23
CA HIS A 280 18.82 0.46 27.91
C HIS A 280 17.44 0.03 27.36
N PRO A 281 16.32 0.71 27.69
CA PRO A 281 14.99 0.33 27.20
C PRO A 281 14.88 0.23 25.67
N ALA A 282 15.63 1.06 24.93
CA ALA A 282 15.65 0.99 23.47
C ALA A 282 16.33 -0.28 22.90
N ALA A 283 17.07 -1.05 23.71
CA ALA A 283 17.72 -2.27 23.26
C ALA A 283 16.72 -3.33 22.77
N GLU A 284 15.52 -3.40 23.36
CA GLU A 284 14.48 -4.32 22.90
C GLU A 284 13.89 -3.95 21.52
N TYR A 285 14.12 -2.74 21.03
CA TYR A 285 13.68 -2.32 19.69
C TYR A 285 14.51 -2.97 18.58
N PHE A 286 15.60 -3.65 18.91
CA PHE A 286 16.49 -4.29 17.95
C PHE A 286 16.71 -5.76 18.32
N THR A 287 17.43 -6.47 17.47
CA THR A 287 17.91 -7.83 17.77
C THR A 287 19.41 -7.89 17.55
N PHE A 288 20.14 -8.11 18.65
CA PHE A 288 21.57 -8.38 18.63
C PHE A 288 21.79 -9.89 18.71
N HIS A 289 22.58 -10.43 17.79
CA HIS A 289 23.09 -11.80 17.83
C HIS A 289 24.32 -11.89 18.74
N LYS A 290 25.16 -10.85 18.71
CA LYS A 290 26.30 -10.64 19.60
C LYS A 290 26.49 -9.14 19.78
N HIS A 291 26.10 -8.63 20.94
CA HIS A 291 26.19 -7.19 21.22
C HIS A 291 27.65 -6.73 21.40
N PRO A 292 28.06 -5.57 20.86
CA PRO A 292 27.31 -4.67 19.97
C PRO A 292 27.50 -4.98 18.47
N ASP A 293 28.37 -5.93 18.13
CA ASP A 293 28.96 -6.07 16.79
C ASP A 293 28.07 -6.78 15.75
N GLU A 294 27.16 -7.65 16.19
CA GLU A 294 26.32 -8.46 15.30
C GLU A 294 24.84 -8.25 15.64
N TYR A 295 24.10 -7.67 14.70
CA TYR A 295 22.69 -7.36 14.83
C TYR A 295 21.95 -7.56 13.51
N ALA A 296 20.63 -7.74 13.62
CA ALA A 296 19.78 -7.86 12.45
C ALA A 296 19.68 -6.52 11.70
N CYS A 297 19.85 -6.59 10.39
CA CYS A 297 19.79 -5.45 9.49
C CYS A 297 19.02 -5.81 8.22
N TRP A 298 18.50 -4.81 7.53
CA TRP A 298 17.79 -5.03 6.27
C TRP A 298 18.75 -5.53 5.20
N LEU A 299 18.54 -6.78 4.72
CA LEU A 299 19.34 -7.44 3.69
C LEU A 299 20.87 -7.37 3.91
N GLY A 300 21.32 -7.38 5.17
CA GLY A 300 22.75 -7.28 5.50
C GLY A 300 23.33 -5.86 5.44
N VAL A 301 22.53 -4.84 5.10
CA VAL A 301 22.97 -3.44 5.05
C VAL A 301 23.12 -2.91 6.47
N ARG A 302 24.36 -2.90 6.96
CA ARG A 302 24.70 -2.54 8.35
C ARG A 302 24.25 -1.14 8.76
N GLY A 303 24.06 -0.21 7.82
CA GLY A 303 23.52 1.13 8.07
C GLY A 303 22.03 1.16 8.42
N LEU A 304 21.33 0.04 8.26
CA LEU A 304 19.87 -0.08 8.38
C LEU A 304 19.50 -1.18 9.40
N PRO A 305 19.73 -0.94 10.71
CA PRO A 305 19.32 -1.86 11.77
C PRO A 305 17.81 -2.13 11.71
N LYS A 306 17.45 -3.42 11.76
CA LYS A 306 16.06 -3.86 11.64
C LYS A 306 15.32 -3.68 12.97
N LEU A 307 14.11 -3.14 12.90
CA LEU A 307 13.24 -2.94 14.06
C LEU A 307 12.58 -4.26 14.50
N ASN A 308 12.60 -4.53 15.80
CA ASN A 308 12.12 -5.75 16.45
C ASN A 308 10.69 -5.59 16.99
N TYR A 309 9.71 -5.96 16.18
CA TYR A 309 8.29 -5.88 16.54
C TYR A 309 7.79 -6.94 17.54
N ARG A 310 8.67 -7.75 18.17
CA ARG A 310 8.31 -8.46 19.41
C ARG A 310 8.20 -7.49 20.59
N SER A 311 8.96 -6.39 20.57
CA SER A 311 8.86 -5.34 21.58
C SER A 311 7.49 -4.68 21.51
N LYS A 312 6.75 -4.73 22.62
CA LYS A 312 5.49 -4.00 22.75
C LYS A 312 5.74 -2.50 22.81
N ALA A 313 6.79 -2.03 23.48
CA ALA A 313 7.06 -0.60 23.54
C ALA A 313 7.44 -0.02 22.17
N LEU A 314 8.10 -0.77 21.28
CA LEU A 314 8.27 -0.36 19.89
C LEU A 314 6.92 -0.22 19.17
N ARG A 315 6.00 -1.18 19.36
CA ARG A 315 4.65 -1.10 18.78
C ARG A 315 3.90 0.14 19.28
N GLU A 316 3.99 0.44 20.58
CA GLU A 316 3.42 1.65 21.19
C GLU A 316 3.92 2.93 20.52
N VAL A 317 5.24 3.05 20.33
CA VAL A 317 5.85 4.23 19.71
C VAL A 317 5.54 4.32 18.21
N MET A 318 5.52 3.18 17.50
CA MET A 318 5.28 3.17 16.06
C MET A 318 3.80 3.43 15.73
N TYR A 319 2.88 2.63 16.26
CA TYR A 319 1.46 2.70 15.87
C TYR A 319 0.42 2.59 17.01
N ALA A 320 0.68 1.88 18.10
CA ALA A 320 -0.39 1.56 19.06
C ALA A 320 -0.70 2.71 20.04
N GLY A 321 0.31 3.49 20.42
CA GLY A 321 0.18 4.55 21.41
C GLY A 321 -0.58 5.78 20.90
N PRO A 322 -1.06 6.65 21.81
CA PRO A 322 -1.78 7.86 21.45
C PRO A 322 -0.92 8.86 20.67
N GLU A 323 0.39 8.90 20.93
CA GLU A 323 1.38 9.76 20.26
C GLU A 323 2.24 9.00 19.25
N ALA A 324 1.71 7.88 18.74
CA ALA A 324 2.42 7.03 17.81
C ALA A 324 2.73 7.74 16.48
N ILE A 325 3.87 7.41 15.88
CA ILE A 325 4.37 8.00 14.63
C ILE A 325 3.32 7.91 13.50
N PHE A 326 2.64 6.76 13.37
CA PHE A 326 1.60 6.58 12.35
C PHE A 326 0.37 7.50 12.55
N ARG A 327 0.13 8.00 13.77
CA ARG A 327 -0.97 8.95 14.10
C ARG A 327 -0.55 10.40 13.89
N LEU A 328 0.67 10.73 14.31
CA LEU A 328 1.18 12.11 14.39
C LEU A 328 0.89 12.93 13.12
N TRP A 329 1.30 12.40 11.96
CA TRP A 329 1.23 13.13 10.69
C TRP A 329 -0.18 13.12 10.06
N LEU A 330 -1.09 12.28 10.54
CA LEU A 330 -2.51 12.30 10.17
C LEU A 330 -3.27 13.40 10.91
N ARG A 331 -2.73 13.92 12.01
CA ARG A 331 -3.35 15.00 12.80
C ARG A 331 -2.99 16.38 12.26
N ALA A 332 -3.80 17.37 12.61
CA ALA A 332 -3.51 18.76 12.29
C ALA A 332 -2.16 19.20 12.94
N PRO A 333 -1.38 20.07 12.29
CA PRO A 333 -1.68 20.78 11.03
C PRO A 333 -1.34 20.00 9.75
N TYR A 334 -0.69 18.84 9.86
CA TYR A 334 -0.16 18.10 8.70
C TYR A 334 -1.23 17.32 7.94
N SER A 335 -2.18 16.72 8.66
CA SER A 335 -3.39 16.06 8.16
C SER A 335 -3.21 15.30 6.84
N ILE A 336 -2.15 14.52 6.68
CA ILE A 336 -1.84 13.82 5.42
C ILE A 336 -2.96 12.85 5.04
N ASP A 337 -3.07 12.50 3.76
CA ASP A 337 -4.13 11.62 3.26
C ASP A 337 -3.74 10.15 3.23
N GLY A 338 -2.55 9.78 3.71
CA GLY A 338 -2.13 8.38 3.75
C GLY A 338 -0.63 8.16 3.85
N TRP A 339 -0.28 6.88 3.89
CA TRP A 339 1.07 6.37 4.01
C TRP A 339 1.39 5.43 2.85
N ARG A 340 2.57 5.60 2.26
CA ARG A 340 3.28 4.54 1.55
C ARG A 340 4.22 3.87 2.54
N LEU A 341 4.11 2.56 2.70
CA LEU A 341 4.90 1.78 3.66
C LEU A 341 6.07 1.11 2.93
N ASP A 342 7.28 1.53 3.28
CA ASP A 342 8.53 0.96 2.77
C ASP A 342 8.75 -0.48 3.23
N VAL A 343 9.18 -1.33 2.29
CA VAL A 343 9.45 -2.76 2.48
C VAL A 343 8.32 -3.47 3.27
N ALA A 344 7.07 -3.16 2.92
CA ALA A 344 5.89 -3.71 3.60
C ALA A 344 5.81 -5.24 3.51
N ASN A 345 6.42 -5.85 2.50
CA ASN A 345 6.57 -7.30 2.38
C ASN A 345 7.47 -7.93 3.47
N MET A 346 8.46 -7.20 4.01
CA MET A 346 9.38 -7.69 5.05
C MET A 346 9.09 -7.14 6.46
N LEU A 347 8.12 -6.24 6.58
CA LEU A 347 7.70 -5.62 7.84
C LEU A 347 7.45 -6.69 8.92
N ALA A 348 8.11 -6.53 10.07
CA ALA A 348 7.98 -7.39 11.23
C ALA A 348 8.24 -8.91 10.97
N ARG A 349 9.01 -9.23 9.91
CA ARG A 349 9.46 -10.59 9.60
C ARG A 349 10.94 -10.77 9.92
N GLN A 350 11.28 -11.65 10.84
CA GLN A 350 12.67 -11.91 11.20
C GLN A 350 12.85 -13.35 11.71
N GLY A 351 13.40 -14.23 10.87
CA GLY A 351 13.59 -15.63 11.23
C GLY A 351 12.27 -16.32 11.57
N ALA A 352 12.17 -16.90 12.77
CA ALA A 352 10.95 -17.54 13.26
C ALA A 352 9.80 -16.55 13.53
N ASP A 353 10.10 -15.26 13.70
CA ASP A 353 9.08 -14.25 13.97
C ASP A 353 8.47 -13.74 12.66
N GLN A 354 7.23 -14.14 12.38
CA GLN A 354 6.49 -13.76 11.18
C GLN A 354 5.29 -12.89 11.55
N LEU A 355 5.54 -11.76 12.19
CA LEU A 355 4.53 -10.90 12.81
C LEU A 355 3.92 -9.87 11.83
N GLY A 356 4.28 -9.91 10.54
CA GLY A 356 3.86 -8.92 9.55
C GLY A 356 2.34 -8.74 9.41
N VAL A 357 1.58 -9.83 9.51
CA VAL A 357 0.10 -9.76 9.46
C VAL A 357 -0.48 -9.07 10.70
N GLU A 358 0.01 -9.45 11.88
CA GLU A 358 -0.43 -8.88 13.16
C GLU A 358 -0.09 -7.39 13.26
N VAL A 359 1.16 -7.03 12.95
CA VAL A 359 1.62 -5.64 12.96
C VAL A 359 0.92 -4.82 11.89
N GLY A 360 0.71 -5.37 10.69
CA GLY A 360 -0.01 -4.67 9.61
C GLY A 360 -1.47 -4.36 9.97
N ARG A 361 -2.17 -5.30 10.61
CA ARG A 361 -3.52 -5.08 11.14
C ARG A 361 -3.55 -4.00 12.21
N GLY A 362 -2.58 -4.01 13.14
CA GLY A 362 -2.43 -2.98 14.16
C GLY A 362 -2.21 -1.59 13.56
N ILE A 363 -1.34 -1.47 12.56
CA ILE A 363 -1.11 -0.22 11.83
C ILE A 363 -2.39 0.24 11.12
N ARG A 364 -3.09 -0.67 10.42
CA ARG A 364 -4.34 -0.33 9.74
C ARG A 364 -5.37 0.21 10.72
N GLN A 365 -5.58 -0.49 11.83
CA GLN A 365 -6.54 -0.09 12.85
C GLN A 365 -6.24 1.34 13.33
N THR A 366 -5.01 1.60 13.77
CA THR A 366 -4.55 2.93 14.19
C THR A 366 -4.83 4.01 13.14
N VAL A 367 -4.42 3.76 11.89
CA VAL A 367 -4.53 4.76 10.82
C VAL A 367 -5.99 5.04 10.48
N LYS A 368 -6.83 4.01 10.42
CA LYS A 368 -8.25 4.15 10.11
C LYS A 368 -9.07 4.73 11.27
N GLU A 369 -8.63 4.55 12.52
CA GLU A 369 -9.19 5.24 13.69
C GLU A 369 -8.93 6.75 13.64
N GLU A 370 -7.71 7.19 13.28
CA GLU A 370 -7.39 8.61 13.14
C GLU A 370 -8.08 9.24 11.92
N ASN A 371 -8.04 8.54 10.78
CA ASN A 371 -8.64 9.00 9.54
C ASN A 371 -9.11 7.81 8.68
N PRO A 372 -10.42 7.52 8.64
CA PRO A 372 -10.98 6.43 7.83
C PRO A 372 -10.68 6.56 6.31
N GLN A 373 -10.38 7.77 5.84
CA GLN A 373 -10.04 8.07 4.45
C GLN A 373 -8.52 8.11 4.18
N ALA A 374 -7.68 7.83 5.19
CA ALA A 374 -6.24 7.72 4.99
C ALA A 374 -5.92 6.46 4.19
N TYR A 375 -5.13 6.61 3.13
CA TYR A 375 -4.73 5.53 2.23
C TYR A 375 -3.51 4.77 2.77
N LEU A 376 -3.52 3.44 2.66
CA LEU A 376 -2.39 2.58 3.02
C LEU A 376 -1.89 1.84 1.78
N LEU A 377 -0.74 2.29 1.26
CA LEU A 377 -0.06 1.71 0.10
C LEU A 377 1.17 0.92 0.55
N GLY A 378 1.14 -0.41 0.46
CA GLY A 378 2.29 -1.24 0.79
C GLY A 378 3.29 -1.36 -0.36
N GLU A 379 4.58 -1.22 -0.09
CA GLU A 379 5.59 -1.69 -1.03
C GLU A 379 5.71 -3.23 -0.97
N ASN A 380 5.34 -3.89 -2.05
CA ASN A 380 5.50 -5.33 -2.19
C ASN A 380 5.86 -5.68 -3.63
N PHE A 381 7.00 -6.36 -3.81
CA PHE A 381 7.49 -6.82 -5.11
C PHE A 381 6.96 -8.20 -5.51
N PHE A 382 6.17 -8.83 -4.67
CA PHE A 382 5.57 -10.15 -4.90
C PHE A 382 4.05 -10.03 -5.04
N ASP A 383 3.37 -11.17 -5.13
CA ASP A 383 1.91 -11.21 -5.03
C ASP A 383 1.44 -10.58 -3.71
N GLY A 384 0.77 -9.43 -3.83
CA GLY A 384 0.22 -8.64 -2.74
C GLY A 384 -1.11 -9.18 -2.20
N THR A 385 -1.73 -10.15 -2.89
CA THR A 385 -3.09 -10.64 -2.57
C THR A 385 -3.30 -10.93 -1.08
N PRO A 386 -2.39 -11.62 -0.36
CA PRO A 386 -2.59 -11.89 1.07
C PRO A 386 -2.68 -10.63 1.95
N GLN A 387 -2.15 -9.49 1.50
CA GLN A 387 -2.18 -8.21 2.21
C GLN A 387 -3.36 -7.31 1.80
N LEU A 388 -4.17 -7.74 0.82
CA LEU A 388 -5.27 -6.97 0.23
C LEU A 388 -6.64 -7.58 0.59
N GLN A 389 -6.74 -8.23 1.75
CA GLN A 389 -7.95 -8.92 2.21
C GLN A 389 -8.89 -8.00 3.02
N GLY A 390 -8.66 -6.69 2.97
CA GLY A 390 -9.48 -5.65 3.60
C GLY A 390 -9.06 -5.27 5.03
N ASP A 391 -8.12 -6.00 5.62
CA ASP A 391 -7.69 -5.88 7.01
C ASP A 391 -6.20 -5.48 7.17
N LEU A 392 -5.45 -5.36 6.06
CA LEU A 392 -4.09 -4.79 6.04
C LEU A 392 -4.03 -3.53 5.15
N TRP A 393 -3.55 -3.65 3.92
CA TRP A 393 -3.30 -2.52 3.04
C TRP A 393 -4.51 -2.25 2.16
N ASP A 394 -4.65 -1.00 1.70
CA ASP A 394 -5.66 -0.66 0.72
C ASP A 394 -5.20 -1.04 -0.70
N ALA A 395 -3.90 -0.96 -0.97
CA ALA A 395 -3.27 -1.44 -2.19
C ALA A 395 -1.79 -1.76 -1.99
N THR A 396 -1.15 -2.31 -3.02
CA THR A 396 0.31 -2.45 -3.11
C THR A 396 0.85 -1.73 -4.34
N MET A 397 2.12 -1.34 -4.29
CA MET A 397 2.81 -0.81 -5.48
C MET A 397 2.83 -1.89 -6.58
N ASN A 398 2.18 -1.62 -7.71
CA ASN A 398 2.02 -2.63 -8.75
C ASN A 398 3.25 -2.69 -9.69
N TYR A 399 4.31 -3.36 -9.24
CA TYR A 399 5.54 -3.52 -10.02
C TYR A 399 5.41 -4.48 -11.22
N TRP A 400 4.38 -5.33 -11.25
CA TRP A 400 4.21 -6.37 -12.28
C TRP A 400 3.32 -5.93 -13.44
N GLY A 401 2.65 -4.77 -13.31
CA GLY A 401 1.62 -4.31 -14.26
C GLY A 401 0.31 -5.05 -14.08
#